data_AF-A0AAU1ZYI2-F1
#
_entry.id   AF-A0AAU1ZYI2-F1
#
_cell.length_a   1.000
_cell.length_b   1.000
_cell.length_c   1.000
_cell.angle_alpha   90.00
_cell.angle_beta   90.00
_cell.angle_gamma   90.00
#
_symmetry.space_group_name_H-M   'P 1'
#
loop_
_entity.id
_entity.type
_entity.pdbx_description
1 polymer ?
#
loop_
_entity_poly.entity_id
_entity_poly.type
_entity_poly.pdbx_seq_one_letter_code
_entity_poly.pdbx_strand_id
1 'polypeptide(L)'
;MPELPYIVHLTERALWEEARARGTYEMSTRGRTLQEEGFIHLSTRAQFPAVAAFLYASYDGPDDLVVLVVDPARLDAPLRYEAAQPGGEEFPHVYGPIPVAAVVDVEAYEIPR
;
A
#
# COMPACT_ATOMS: atom_id res chain seq x y z
N MET A 1 -24.10 -3.81 -5.13
CA MET A 1 -22.90 -3.36 -5.87
C MET A 1 -21.85 -4.42 -5.64
N PRO A 2 -21.05 -4.85 -6.63
CA PRO A 2 -19.98 -5.80 -6.35
C PRO A 2 -19.01 -5.13 -5.36
N GLU A 3 -18.73 -5.81 -4.25
CA GLU A 3 -17.69 -5.37 -3.32
C GLU A 3 -16.35 -5.48 -4.04
N LEU A 4 -15.60 -4.39 -4.11
CA LEU A 4 -14.23 -4.44 -4.63
C LEU A 4 -13.38 -5.23 -3.62
N PRO A 5 -12.49 -6.13 -4.09
CA PRO A 5 -11.63 -6.87 -3.20
C PRO A 5 -10.68 -5.92 -2.45
N TYR A 6 -10.36 -6.26 -1.20
CA TYR A 6 -9.35 -5.50 -0.44
C TYR A 6 -8.00 -5.49 -1.16
N ILE A 7 -7.36 -4.34 -1.10
CA ILE A 7 -6.02 -4.09 -1.63
C ILE A 7 -5.07 -3.83 -0.46
N VAL A 8 -3.79 -4.07 -0.67
CA VAL A 8 -2.78 -4.04 0.39
C VAL A 8 -1.59 -3.16 0.06
N HIS A 9 -0.98 -2.61 1.10
CA HIS A 9 0.24 -1.83 1.01
C HIS A 9 1.23 -2.27 2.10
N LEU A 10 2.49 -2.55 1.72
CA LEU A 10 3.56 -2.89 2.66
C LEU A 10 4.30 -1.62 3.07
N THR A 11 4.48 -1.41 4.37
CA THR A 11 5.21 -0.26 4.90
C THR A 11 5.86 -0.56 6.25
N GLU A 12 6.78 0.29 6.66
CA GLU A 12 7.36 0.38 7.98
C GLU A 12 6.28 0.78 9.01
N ARG A 13 6.23 0.07 10.14
CA ARG A 13 5.24 0.29 11.21
C ARG A 13 5.24 1.73 11.71
N ALA A 14 6.41 2.35 11.83
CA ALA A 14 6.53 3.74 12.28
C ALA A 14 5.75 4.72 11.37
N LEU A 15 5.84 4.54 10.05
CA LEU A 15 5.11 5.37 9.08
C LEU A 15 3.60 5.20 9.21
N TRP A 16 3.14 3.98 9.49
CA TRP A 16 1.73 3.73 9.78
C TRP A 16 1.27 4.41 11.07
N GLU A 17 2.02 4.30 12.17
CA GLU A 17 1.64 4.95 13.43
C GLU A 17 1.63 6.48 13.33
N GLU A 18 2.55 7.07 12.56
CA GLU A 18 2.47 8.50 12.24
C GLU A 18 1.22 8.86 11.44
N ALA A 19 0.87 8.05 10.44
CA ALA A 19 -0.35 8.24 9.65
C ALA A 19 -1.60 8.15 10.53
N ARG A 20 -1.65 7.23 11.48
CA ARG A 20 -2.75 7.15 12.47
C ARG A 20 -2.91 8.42 13.28
N ALA A 21 -1.81 9.05 13.68
CA ALA A 21 -1.84 10.32 14.40
C ALA A 21 -2.28 11.50 13.50
N ARG A 22 -1.91 11.48 12.22
CA ARG A 22 -2.26 12.53 11.23
C ARG A 22 -3.66 12.37 10.63
N GLY A 23 -4.20 11.17 10.59
CA GLY A 23 -5.48 10.81 9.98
C GLY A 23 -5.40 10.29 8.54
N THR A 24 -4.26 10.47 7.87
CA THR A 24 -4.00 10.02 6.49
C THR A 24 -2.62 9.38 6.36
N TYR A 25 -2.53 8.40 5.46
CA TYR A 25 -1.29 7.77 5.01
C TYR A 25 -0.89 8.31 3.63
N GLU A 26 0.38 8.69 3.48
CA GLU A 26 0.88 9.47 2.32
C GLU A 26 2.19 8.94 1.74
N MET A 27 2.64 7.73 2.09
CA MET A 27 3.78 7.13 1.41
C MET A 27 3.28 6.42 0.17
N SER A 28 3.99 6.57 -0.94
CA SER A 28 3.62 5.95 -2.21
C SER A 28 4.15 4.52 -2.32
N THR A 29 5.41 4.35 -1.95
CA THR A 29 6.16 3.11 -1.94
C THR A 29 7.34 3.27 -0.98
N ARG A 30 8.18 2.24 -0.85
CA ARG A 30 9.35 2.27 0.05
C ARG A 30 10.22 3.49 -0.24
N GLY A 31 10.34 4.39 0.75
CA GLY A 31 11.20 5.58 0.68
C GLY A 31 10.70 6.70 -0.24
N ARG A 32 9.46 6.66 -0.73
CA ARG A 32 8.87 7.67 -1.63
C ARG A 32 7.50 8.10 -1.15
N THR A 33 7.24 9.40 -1.17
CA THR A 33 5.98 10.00 -0.77
C THR A 33 4.98 10.08 -1.93
N LEU A 34 3.70 10.23 -1.61
CA LEU A 34 2.62 10.51 -2.57
C LEU A 34 2.92 11.75 -3.40
N GLN A 35 3.55 12.77 -2.80
CA GLN A 35 3.90 14.02 -3.47
C GLN A 35 4.99 13.82 -4.53
N GLU A 36 5.88 12.84 -4.36
CA GLU A 36 6.95 12.54 -5.30
C GLU A 36 6.46 11.69 -6.50
N GLU A 37 5.58 10.73 -6.25
CA GLU A 37 5.14 9.76 -7.28
C GLU A 37 3.77 10.13 -7.91
N GLY A 38 2.93 10.89 -7.20
CA GLY A 38 1.60 11.32 -7.66
C GLY A 38 0.44 10.35 -7.37
N PHE A 39 0.74 9.15 -6.89
CA PHE A 39 -0.22 8.14 -6.43
C PHE A 39 0.44 7.20 -5.42
N ILE A 40 -0.36 6.43 -4.66
CA ILE A 40 0.13 5.37 -3.77
C ILE A 40 0.03 4.03 -4.48
N HIS A 41 1.10 3.24 -4.45
CA HIS A 41 1.12 1.88 -5.00
C HIS A 41 0.47 0.91 -4.01
N LEU A 42 -0.54 0.17 -4.44
CA LEU A 42 -1.07 -0.95 -3.70
C LEU A 42 -0.92 -2.22 -4.51
N SER A 43 -1.32 -3.35 -3.92
CA SER A 43 -1.35 -4.64 -4.58
C SER A 43 -2.64 -5.35 -4.21
N THR A 44 -3.13 -6.22 -5.09
CA THR A 44 -4.06 -7.26 -4.64
C THR A 44 -3.34 -8.27 -3.75
N ARG A 45 -4.08 -9.09 -3.00
CA ARG A 45 -3.48 -10.17 -2.21
C ARG A 45 -2.68 -11.18 -3.03
N ALA A 46 -3.07 -11.41 -4.30
CA ALA A 46 -2.35 -12.30 -5.20
C ALA A 46 -1.01 -11.71 -5.67
N GLN A 47 -0.97 -10.38 -5.87
CA GLN A 47 0.22 -9.63 -6.28
C GLN A 47 1.23 -9.44 -5.15
N PHE A 48 0.74 -9.33 -3.91
CA PHE A 48 1.52 -8.92 -2.75
C PHE A 48 2.85 -9.68 -2.56
N PRO A 49 2.93 -11.02 -2.65
CA PRO A 49 4.20 -11.72 -2.41
C PRO A 49 5.32 -11.29 -3.36
N ALA A 50 5.01 -11.07 -4.63
CA ALA A 50 5.98 -10.62 -5.62
C ALA A 50 6.45 -9.18 -5.36
N VAL A 51 5.53 -8.29 -4.99
CA VAL A 51 5.82 -6.89 -4.67
C VAL A 51 6.66 -6.77 -3.39
N ALA A 52 6.32 -7.53 -2.35
CA ALA A 52 7.06 -7.55 -1.10
C ALA A 52 8.50 -8.05 -1.30
N ALA A 53 8.70 -9.12 -2.08
CA ALA A 53 10.04 -9.59 -2.44
C ALA A 53 10.81 -8.54 -3.27
N PHE A 54 10.15 -7.87 -4.22
CA PHE A 54 10.81 -6.88 -5.07
C PHE A 54 11.28 -5.63 -4.29
N LEU A 55 10.47 -5.11 -3.37
CA LEU A 55 10.74 -3.85 -2.67
C LEU A 55 11.45 -4.03 -1.32
N TYR A 56 11.21 -5.14 -0.62
CA TYR A 56 11.59 -5.32 0.78
C TYR A 56 12.48 -6.54 1.04
N ALA A 57 12.87 -7.36 0.05
CA ALA A 57 13.76 -8.50 0.30
C ALA A 57 15.12 -8.12 0.91
N SER A 58 15.62 -6.93 0.60
CA SER A 58 16.86 -6.36 1.16
C SER A 58 16.61 -5.35 2.27
N TYR A 59 15.40 -5.31 2.85
CA TYR A 59 15.12 -4.40 3.96
C TYR A 59 15.93 -4.81 5.19
N ASP A 60 16.77 -3.89 5.64
CA ASP A 60 17.65 -3.98 6.81
C ASP A 60 17.41 -2.83 7.80
N GLY A 61 16.29 -2.13 7.64
CA GLY A 61 15.88 -1.03 8.50
C GLY A 61 15.50 -1.49 9.91
N PRO A 62 15.47 -0.57 10.89
CA PRO A 62 15.22 -0.91 12.29
C PRO A 62 13.75 -1.15 12.61
N ASP A 63 12.82 -0.83 11.71
CA ASP A 63 11.38 -0.88 11.96
C ASP A 63 10.77 -2.22 11.52
N ASP A 64 9.77 -2.68 12.27
CA ASP A 64 8.94 -3.79 11.82
C ASP A 64 8.16 -3.41 10.55
N LEU A 65 7.90 -4.39 9.70
CA LEU A 65 7.05 -4.20 8.53
C LEU A 65 5.60 -4.60 8.83
N VAL A 66 4.66 -3.89 8.23
CA VAL A 66 3.23 -4.15 8.32
C VAL A 66 2.56 -4.10 6.95
N VAL A 67 1.54 -4.93 6.78
CA VAL A 67 0.63 -4.88 5.64
C VAL A 67 -0.62 -4.12 6.05
N LEU A 68 -0.84 -2.97 5.42
CA LEU A 68 -2.10 -2.23 5.55
C LEU A 68 -3.12 -2.89 4.62
N VAL A 69 -4.26 -3.30 5.19
CA VAL A 69 -5.38 -3.86 4.42
C VAL A 69 -6.40 -2.77 4.21
N VAL A 70 -6.62 -2.38 2.97
CA VAL A 70 -7.42 -1.21 2.60
C VAL A 70 -8.71 -1.64 1.93
N ASP A 71 -9.83 -1.08 2.41
CA ASP A 71 -11.16 -1.18 1.81
C ASP A 71 -11.33 -0.11 0.73
N PRO A 72 -11.40 -0.49 -0.57
CA PRO A 72 -11.57 0.47 -1.65
C PRO A 72 -12.85 1.31 -1.55
N ALA A 73 -13.89 0.80 -0.88
CA ALA A 73 -15.15 1.53 -0.74
C ALA A 73 -15.06 2.70 0.25
N ARG A 74 -13.97 2.81 1.01
CA ARG A 74 -13.70 3.87 1.99
C ARG A 74 -12.65 4.87 1.54
N LEU A 75 -12.21 4.78 0.29
CA LEU A 75 -11.26 5.72 -0.29
C LEU A 75 -11.99 7.01 -0.71
N ASP A 76 -11.40 8.15 -0.36
CA ASP A 76 -11.86 9.47 -0.81
C ASP A 76 -11.20 9.90 -2.14
N ALA A 77 -10.24 9.10 -2.63
CA ALA A 77 -9.45 9.38 -3.81
C ALA A 77 -9.68 8.33 -4.91
N PRO A 78 -9.45 8.67 -6.20
CA PRO A 78 -9.63 7.73 -7.29
C PRO A 78 -8.69 6.52 -7.18
N LEU A 79 -9.26 5.32 -7.26
CA LEU A 79 -8.55 4.06 -7.44
C LEU A 79 -8.55 3.69 -8.92
N ARG A 80 -7.38 3.41 -9.48
CA ARG A 80 -7.22 2.91 -10.86
C ARG A 80 -6.36 1.65 -10.87
N TYR A 81 -6.67 0.73 -11.77
CA TYR A 81 -5.82 -0.42 -12.04
C TYR A 81 -5.05 -0.12 -13.32
N GLU A 82 -3.73 -0.08 -13.23
CA GLU A 82 -2.87 0.31 -14.36
C GLU A 82 -1.62 -0.56 -14.42
N ALA A 83 -1.21 -0.90 -15.63
CA ALA A 83 0.01 -1.63 -15.89
C ALA A 83 1.19 -0.68 -16.11
N ALA A 84 2.37 -1.05 -15.61
CA ALA A 84 3.60 -0.28 -15.81
C ALA A 84 4.06 -0.25 -17.28
N GLN A 85 3.64 -1.24 -18.07
CA GLN A 85 3.91 -1.34 -19.51
C GLN A 85 2.66 -1.86 -20.24
N PRO A 86 2.46 -1.50 -21.53
CA PRO A 86 1.32 -1.99 -22.31
C PRO A 86 1.23 -3.52 -22.32
N GLY A 87 0.08 -4.06 -21.92
CA GLY A 87 -0.17 -5.51 -21.85
C GLY A 87 0.38 -6.20 -20.60
N GLY A 88 0.96 -5.45 -19.66
CA GLY A 88 1.41 -5.96 -18.36
C GLY A 88 0.27 -6.19 -17.37
N GLU A 89 0.63 -6.74 -16.20
CA GLU A 89 -0.28 -6.86 -15.07
C GLU A 89 -0.65 -5.48 -14.52
N GLU A 90 -1.93 -5.29 -14.19
CA GLU A 90 -2.44 -4.04 -13.64
C GLU A 90 -2.40 -4.05 -12.11
N PHE A 91 -1.85 -2.98 -11.54
CA PHE A 91 -1.75 -2.77 -10.10
C PHE A 91 -2.68 -1.65 -9.65
N PRO A 92 -3.28 -1.76 -8.45
CA PRO A 92 -4.11 -0.70 -7.89
C PRO A 92 -3.26 0.51 -7.47
N HIS A 93 -3.61 1.68 -8.00
CA HIS A 93 -3.03 2.97 -7.68
C HIS A 93 -4.10 3.91 -7.11
N VAL A 94 -3.82 4.49 -5.93
CA VAL A 94 -4.72 5.48 -5.30
C VAL A 94 -4.15 6.88 -5.51
N TYR A 95 -4.89 7.73 -6.20
CA TYR A 95 -4.48 9.09 -6.59
C TYR A 95 -4.80 10.11 -5.50
N GLY A 96 -4.29 9.87 -4.29
CA GLY A 96 -4.50 10.74 -3.13
C GLY A 96 -4.10 10.07 -1.82
N PRO A 97 -4.16 10.81 -0.70
CA PRO A 97 -3.89 10.26 0.62
C PRO A 97 -4.91 9.15 0.94
N ILE A 98 -4.46 8.10 1.63
CA ILE A 98 -5.35 7.03 2.12
C ILE A 98 -5.85 7.43 3.51
N PRO A 99 -7.17 7.60 3.73
CA PRO A 99 -7.71 7.83 5.06
C PRO A 99 -7.38 6.64 5.97
N VAL A 100 -6.98 6.90 7.21
CA VAL A 100 -6.73 5.83 8.21
C VAL A 100 -7.96 4.94 8.41
N ALA A 101 -9.16 5.50 8.27
CA ALA A 101 -10.43 4.76 8.35
C ALA A 101 -10.68 3.79 7.17
N ALA A 102 -9.96 3.96 6.05
CA ALA A 102 -9.97 3.03 4.92
C ALA A 102 -9.11 1.80 5.17
N VAL A 103 -8.15 1.87 6.11
CA VAL A 103 -7.37 0.72 6.57
C VAL A 103 -8.21 -0.06 7.57
N VAL A 104 -8.68 -1.24 7.16
CA VAL A 104 -9.59 -2.10 7.93
C VAL A 104 -8.87 -3.17 8.74
N ASP A 105 -7.61 -3.45 8.42
CA ASP A 105 -6.75 -4.35 9.19
C ASP A 105 -5.26 -3.99 8.98
N VAL A 106 -4.42 -4.41 9.92
CA VAL A 106 -2.98 -4.17 9.92
C VAL A 106 -2.28 -5.45 10.36
N GLU A 107 -1.61 -6.11 9.43
CA GLU A 107 -0.96 -7.39 9.65
C GLU A 107 0.55 -7.20 9.85
N ALA A 108 1.14 -7.89 10.82
CA ALA A 108 2.60 -7.95 10.91
C ALA A 108 3.16 -8.73 9.70
N TYR A 109 4.25 -8.23 9.11
CA TYR A 109 4.92 -8.87 7.99
C TYR A 109 6.35 -9.25 8.36
N GLU A 110 6.66 -10.53 8.20
CA GLU A 110 8.02 -11.05 8.32
C GLU A 110 8.58 -11.31 6.92
N ILE A 111 9.79 -10.84 6.65
CA ILE A 111 10.48 -11.10 5.38
C ILE A 111 10.85 -12.60 5.35
N PRO A 112 10.37 -13.38 4.36
CA PRO A 112 10.76 -14.78 4.24
C PRO A 112 12.28 -14.91 4.05
N ARG A 113 12.90 -15.83 4.80
CA ARG A 113 14.33 -16.15 4.70
C ARG A 113 14.62 -17.19 3.63
#